data_AF-A0AA43ISA3-F1
#
_entry.id   AF-A0AA43ISA3-F1
#
_cell.length_a   1.000
_cell.length_b   1.000
_cell.length_c   1.000
_cell.angle_alpha   90.00
_cell.angle_beta   90.00
_cell.angle_gamma   90.00
#
_symmetry.space_group_name_H-M   'P 1'
#
loop_
_entity.id
_entity.type
_entity.pdbx_description
1 polymer ?
#
loop_
_entity_poly.entity_id
_entity_poly.type
_entity_poly.pdbx_seq_one_letter_code
_entity_poly.pdbx_strand_id
1 'polypeptide(L)'
;MPELRFEEIIVNGNCEPCGPSIREVRIYERAGALVIALHKADGSFNPAPDADALFERGDVLIGVGTTDEMAKLEALFVPLEGPVV
;
A
#
# COMPACT_ATOMS: atom_id res chain seq x y z
N MET A 1 -16.75 -16.95 7.21
CA MET A 1 -15.86 -16.39 6.17
C MET A 1 -15.59 -14.95 6.58
N PRO A 2 -14.33 -14.54 6.78
CA PRO A 2 -14.07 -13.14 7.06
C PRO A 2 -14.45 -12.29 5.84
N GLU A 3 -14.98 -11.09 6.09
CA GLU A 3 -15.38 -10.16 5.03
C GLU A 3 -14.13 -9.54 4.41
N LEU A 4 -13.95 -9.74 3.11
CA LEU A 4 -12.88 -9.09 2.36
C LEU A 4 -13.32 -7.69 1.93
N ARG A 5 -12.39 -6.75 2.03
CA ARG A 5 -12.53 -5.34 1.68
C ARG A 5 -11.55 -5.00 0.56
N PHE A 6 -11.92 -3.97 -0.20
CA PHE A 6 -11.11 -3.35 -1.22
C PHE A 6 -10.92 -1.89 -0.82
N GLU A 7 -9.67 -1.45 -0.65
CA GLU A 7 -9.40 -0.07 -0.23
C GLU A 7 -8.26 0.54 -1.04
N GLU A 8 -8.36 1.86 -1.18
CA GLU A 8 -7.35 2.73 -1.79
C GLU A 8 -6.55 3.39 -0.67
N ILE A 9 -5.23 3.22 -0.70
CA ILE A 9 -4.29 3.71 0.31
C ILE A 9 -3.29 4.63 -0.37
N ILE A 10 -3.22 5.87 0.09
CA ILE A 10 -2.27 6.86 -0.43
C ILE A 10 -0.87 6.59 0.16
N VAL A 11 0.13 6.50 -0.72
CA VAL A 11 1.53 6.40 -0.33
C VAL A 11 2.04 7.78 0.09
N ASN A 12 2.02 8.05 1.39
CA ASN A 12 2.45 9.34 1.96
C ASN A 12 3.96 9.37 2.21
N GLY A 13 4.60 10.52 1.99
CA GLY A 13 6.07 10.60 1.89
C GLY A 13 6.91 10.53 3.17
N ASN A 14 6.35 10.05 4.28
CA ASN A 14 7.14 9.51 5.41
C ASN A 14 7.08 7.96 5.45
N CYS A 15 6.66 7.34 4.35
CA CYS A 15 6.94 5.95 4.02
C CYS A 15 8.45 5.67 4.16
N GLU A 16 8.84 5.05 5.26
CA GLU A 16 10.08 4.28 5.33
C GLU A 16 10.23 3.32 4.11
N PRO A 17 9.13 2.80 3.50
CA PRO A 17 9.19 2.09 2.23
C PRO A 17 9.09 2.92 0.92
N CYS A 18 9.32 4.24 0.89
CA CYS A 18 9.43 4.93 -0.40
C CYS A 18 10.82 4.79 -1.02
N GLY A 19 10.87 4.26 -2.24
CA GLY A 19 12.11 3.82 -2.88
C GLY A 19 12.20 2.30 -3.05
N PRO A 20 11.82 1.46 -2.07
CA PRO A 20 11.78 0.01 -2.29
C PRO A 20 10.62 -0.48 -3.15
N SER A 21 10.82 -1.65 -3.75
CA SER A 21 9.81 -2.35 -4.55
C SER A 21 8.77 -3.08 -3.68
N ILE A 22 7.66 -3.51 -4.29
CA ILE A 22 6.65 -4.38 -3.64
C ILE A 22 7.30 -5.54 -2.88
N ARG A 23 8.31 -6.19 -3.49
CA ARG A 23 9.08 -7.29 -2.90
C ARG A 23 9.78 -6.88 -1.61
N GLU A 24 10.42 -5.73 -1.60
CA GLU A 24 11.23 -5.24 -0.48
C GLU A 24 10.34 -4.80 0.70
N VAL A 25 9.14 -4.28 0.42
CA VAL A 25 8.17 -3.93 1.47
C VAL A 25 7.62 -5.18 2.18
N ARG A 26 7.58 -6.34 1.50
CA ARG A 26 7.09 -7.63 2.05
C ARG A 26 5.65 -7.56 2.58
N ILE A 27 4.77 -6.93 1.80
CA ILE A 27 3.40 -6.56 2.22
C ILE A 27 2.60 -7.75 2.76
N TYR A 28 2.53 -8.85 2.00
CA TYR A 28 1.73 -10.00 2.41
C TYR A 28 2.20 -10.57 3.76
N GLU A 29 3.50 -10.64 3.99
CA GLU A 29 4.07 -11.19 5.23
C GLU A 29 3.90 -10.25 6.43
N ARG A 30 3.86 -8.94 6.20
CA ARG A 30 3.70 -7.93 7.26
C ARG A 30 2.24 -7.61 7.58
N ALA A 31 1.38 -7.60 6.57
CA ALA A 31 0.00 -7.14 6.67
C ALA A 31 -1.04 -8.23 6.42
N GLY A 32 -0.73 -9.30 5.69
CA GLY A 32 -1.69 -10.31 5.22
C GLY A 32 -2.51 -9.88 4.00
N ALA A 33 -2.39 -8.61 3.58
CA ALA A 33 -3.12 -8.05 2.45
C ALA A 33 -2.42 -8.32 1.10
N LEU A 34 -3.20 -8.26 0.02
CA LEU A 34 -2.72 -8.37 -1.36
C LEU A 34 -2.80 -7.01 -2.05
N VAL A 35 -1.75 -6.66 -2.80
CA VAL A 35 -1.77 -5.50 -3.71
C VAL A 35 -2.26 -5.97 -5.07
N ILE A 36 -3.29 -5.30 -5.61
CA ILE A 36 -3.89 -5.67 -6.89
C ILE A 36 -3.69 -4.62 -7.98
N ALA A 37 -3.42 -3.36 -7.61
CA ALA A 37 -3.15 -2.30 -8.57
C ALA A 37 -2.43 -1.11 -7.92
N LEU A 38 -1.83 -0.28 -8.77
CA LEU A 38 -1.28 1.03 -8.41
C LEU A 38 -1.78 2.10 -9.38
N HIS A 39 -2.32 3.20 -8.84
CA HIS A 39 -2.37 4.47 -9.56
C HIS A 39 -1.11 5.24 -9.23
N LYS A 40 -0.32 5.55 -10.25
CA LYS A 40 0.93 6.27 -10.10
C LYS A 40 0.67 7.77 -9.99
N ALA A 41 1.53 8.47 -9.27
CA ALA A 41 1.42 9.92 -9.11
C ALA A 41 1.47 10.70 -10.44
N ASP A 42 2.09 10.12 -11.48
CA ASP A 42 2.13 10.67 -12.84
C ASP A 42 0.81 10.49 -13.64
N GLY A 43 -0.19 9.83 -13.04
CA GLY A 43 -1.49 9.54 -13.63
C GLY A 43 -1.54 8.22 -14.40
N SER A 44 -0.43 7.47 -14.50
CA SER A 44 -0.45 6.13 -15.08
C SER A 44 -1.12 5.11 -14.14
N PHE A 45 -1.62 4.02 -14.73
CA PHE A 45 -2.24 2.93 -13.99
C PHE A 45 -1.52 1.63 -14.26
N ASN A 46 -1.09 0.95 -13.21
CA ASN A 46 -0.43 -0.34 -13.26
C ASN A 46 -1.38 -1.43 -12.69
N PRO A 47 -2.18 -2.08 -13.55
CA PRO A 47 -3.00 -3.21 -13.13
C PRO A 47 -2.12 -4.44 -12.89
N ALA A 48 -2.27 -5.06 -11.72
CA ALA A 48 -1.45 -6.20 -11.27
C ALA A 48 0.06 -5.90 -11.30
N PRO A 49 0.54 -4.96 -10.47
CA PRO A 49 1.95 -4.58 -10.43
C PRO A 49 2.81 -5.80 -10.09
N ASP A 50 3.93 -5.92 -10.79
CA ASP A 50 4.92 -6.95 -10.48
C ASP A 50 5.67 -6.62 -9.18
N ALA A 51 6.45 -7.59 -8.72
CA ALA A 51 7.16 -7.49 -7.44
C ALA A 51 8.25 -6.41 -7.44
N ASP A 52 8.69 -5.93 -8.60
CA ASP A 52 9.77 -4.96 -8.76
C ASP A 52 9.21 -3.52 -8.93
N ALA A 53 7.90 -3.36 -9.06
CA ALA A 53 7.22 -2.08 -9.07
C ALA A 53 7.56 -1.27 -7.80
N LEU A 54 7.94 -0.01 -8.00
CA LEU A 54 8.34 0.90 -6.92
C LEU A 54 7.13 1.69 -6.40
N PHE A 55 7.11 1.90 -5.09
CA PHE A 55 6.22 2.86 -4.46
C PHE A 55 6.85 4.24 -4.44
N GLU A 56 6.12 5.19 -5.01
CA GLU A 56 6.49 6.60 -5.03
C GLU A 56 5.48 7.41 -4.24
N ARG A 57 5.95 8.54 -3.68
CA ARG A 57 5.07 9.45 -2.95
C ARG A 57 3.95 9.93 -3.87
N GLY A 58 2.72 9.83 -3.37
CA GLY A 58 1.52 10.24 -4.10
C GLY A 58 0.91 9.13 -4.96
N ASP A 59 1.54 7.96 -5.04
CA ASP A 59 0.88 6.78 -5.58
C ASP A 59 -0.34 6.41 -4.70
N VAL A 60 -1.32 5.76 -5.32
CA VAL A 60 -2.45 5.13 -4.63
C VAL A 60 -2.36 3.62 -4.85
N LEU A 61 -2.18 2.90 -3.74
CA LEU A 61 -2.19 1.45 -3.69
C LEU A 61 -3.62 0.94 -3.54
N ILE A 62 -3.99 -0.03 -4.37
CA ILE A 62 -5.27 -0.74 -4.23
C ILE A 62 -4.99 -2.10 -3.59
N GLY A 63 -5.53 -2.31 -2.39
CA GLY A 63 -5.31 -3.50 -1.58
C GLY A 63 -6.58 -4.29 -1.31
N VAL A 64 -6.40 -5.60 -1.06
CA VAL A 64 -7.48 -6.52 -0.68
C VAL A 64 -7.09 -7.31 0.55
N GLY A 65 -8.00 -7.38 1.52
CA GLY A 65 -7.82 -8.12 2.75
C GLY A 65 -9.03 -7.98 3.68
N THR A 66 -8.94 -8.58 4.85
CA THR A 66 -9.86 -8.32 5.97
C THR A 66 -9.62 -6.93 6.55
N THR A 67 -10.56 -6.42 7.35
CA THR A 67 -10.41 -5.12 8.04
C THR A 67 -9.08 -4.99 8.79
N ASP A 68 -8.66 -6.04 9.51
CA ASP A 68 -7.40 -6.02 10.27
C ASP A 68 -6.17 -6.04 9.37
N GLU A 69 -6.23 -6.71 8.22
CA GLU A 69 -5.16 -6.75 7.23
C GLU A 69 -5.02 -5.40 6.51
N MET A 70 -6.15 -4.75 6.19
CA MET A 70 -6.15 -3.42 5.58
C MET A 70 -5.60 -2.36 6.53
N ALA A 71 -5.95 -2.40 7.82
CA ALA A 71 -5.38 -1.49 8.81
C ALA A 71 -3.85 -1.65 8.96
N LYS A 72 -3.35 -2.89 8.92
CA LYS A 72 -1.90 -3.17 8.93
C LYS A 72 -1.22 -2.68 7.65
N LEU A 73 -1.87 -2.87 6.51
CA LEU A 73 -1.38 -2.40 5.21
C LEU A 73 -1.26 -0.88 5.20
N GLU A 74 -2.31 -0.18 5.62
CA GLU A 74 -2.32 1.29 5.71
C GLU A 74 -1.16 1.77 6.58
N ALA A 75 -0.96 1.17 7.75
CA ALA A 75 0.13 1.49 8.67
C ALA A 75 1.55 1.36 8.07
N LEU A 76 1.73 0.62 6.97
CA LEU A 76 3.02 0.57 6.24
C LEU A 76 3.31 1.86 5.45
N PHE A 77 2.28 2.64 5.12
CA PHE A 77 2.33 3.78 4.22
C PHE A 77 1.91 5.11 4.87
N VAL A 78 1.46 5.10 6.14
CA VAL A 78 1.23 6.32 6.94
C VAL A 78 2.55 6.80 7.57
N PRO A 79 2.78 8.12 7.69
CA PRO A 79 3.89 8.66 8.48
C PRO A 79 3.89 8.15 9.93
N LEU A 80 5.07 7.84 10.49
CA LEU A 80 5.25 7.49 11.91
C LEU A 80 5.04 8.65 12.90
N GLU A 81 4.53 9.82 12.47
CA GLU A 81 4.29 10.96 13.37
C GLU A 81 2.88 11.54 13.24
N GLY A 82 2.05 11.20 14.23
CA GLY A 82 1.07 12.09 14.87
C GLY A 82 -0.30 12.27 14.20
N PRO A 83 -1.39 12.43 14.98
CA PRO A 83 -2.72 12.66 14.43
C PRO A 83 -2.77 14.01 13.71
N VAL A 84 -3.35 14.01 12.51
CA VAL A 84 -3.79 15.25 11.85
C VAL A 84 -4.96 15.79 12.67
N VAL A 85 -4.68 16.81 13.48
CA VAL A 85 -5.67 17.64 14.18
C VAL A 85 -6.45 18.52 13.20
#